data_AF-A0A2A9DLI1-F1
#
_entry.id   AF-A0A2A9DLI1-F1
#
_cell.length_a   1.000
_cell.length_b   1.000
_cell.length_c   1.000
_cell.angle_alpha   90.00
_cell.angle_beta   90.00
_cell.angle_gamma   90.00
#
_symmetry.space_group_name_H-M   'P 1'
#
loop_
_entity.id
_entity.type
_entity.pdbx_description
1 polymer ?
#
loop_
_entity_poly.entity_id
_entity_poly.type
_entity_poly.pdbx_seq_one_letter_code
_entity_poly.pdbx_strand_id
1 'polypeptide(L)'
;MTTNEALDTAKYGEIEPKIAKWADLCIKQTFVVIIAGIILGAILWVAVDGATGEDLGALVWVLAGGGAIALISIRQALLEERV
;
A
#
# COMPACT_ATOMS: atom_id res chain seq x y z
N MET A 1 33.10 2.98 23.93
CA MET A 1 31.97 3.58 23.20
C MET A 1 32.26 5.05 23.02
N THR A 2 32.67 5.45 21.83
CA THR A 2 32.92 6.87 21.53
C THR A 2 31.59 7.59 21.32
N THR A 3 31.55 8.91 21.53
CA THR A 3 30.34 9.72 21.42
C THR A 3 29.62 9.56 20.07
N ASN A 4 30.37 9.24 19.01
CA ASN A 4 29.86 8.97 17.66
C ASN A 4 29.13 7.63 17.55
N GLU A 5 29.62 6.57 18.20
CA GLU A 5 28.95 5.25 18.20
C GLU A 5 27.62 5.28 18.95
N ALA A 6 27.53 6.07 20.02
CA ALA A 6 26.30 6.28 20.77
C ALA A 6 25.25 7.08 19.97
N LEU A 7 25.70 8.06 19.17
CA LEU A 7 24.83 8.82 18.27
C LEU A 7 24.32 7.98 17.11
N ASP A 8 25.18 7.14 16.52
CA ASP A 8 24.77 6.25 15.43
C ASP A 8 23.77 5.20 15.92
N THR A 9 24.03 4.53 17.04
CA THR A 9 23.09 3.55 17.62
C THR A 9 21.74 4.16 17.98
N ALA A 10 21.70 5.38 18.53
CA ALA A 10 20.44 6.08 18.79
C ALA A 10 19.69 6.42 17.49
N LYS A 11 20.42 6.88 16.46
CA LYS A 11 19.83 7.25 15.16
C LYS A 11 19.26 6.02 14.43
N TYR A 12 19.98 4.90 14.40
CA TYR A 12 19.49 3.66 13.79
C TYR A 12 18.31 3.07 14.58
N GLY A 13 18.36 3.12 15.92
CA GLY A 13 17.27 2.67 16.79
C GLY A 13 15.96 3.45 16.62
N GLU A 14 15.98 4.73 16.21
CA GLU A 14 14.78 5.51 15.91
C GLU A 14 14.25 5.30 14.48
N ILE A 15 15.12 4.96 13.52
CA ILE A 15 14.75 4.75 12.12
C ILE A 15 13.95 3.45 11.96
N GLU A 16 14.39 2.35 12.59
CA GLU A 16 13.72 1.04 12.54
C GLU A 16 12.21 1.06 12.92
N PRO A 17 11.78 1.66 14.04
CA PRO A 17 10.37 1.70 14.42
C PRO A 17 9.56 2.60 13.48
N LYS A 18 10.17 3.66 12.92
CA LYS A 18 9.51 4.52 11.94
C LYS A 18 9.23 3.76 10.65
N ILE A 19 10.21 3.02 10.12
CA ILE A 19 10.03 2.20 8.93
C ILE A 19 9.00 1.09 9.20
N ALA A 20 8.94 0.52 10.41
CA ALA A 20 7.95 -0.52 10.77
C ALA A 20 6.52 0.01 10.69
N LYS A 21 6.32 1.23 11.17
CA LYS A 21 5.04 1.92 11.06
C LYS A 21 4.64 2.14 9.60
N TRP A 22 5.55 2.54 8.71
CA TRP A 22 5.23 2.75 7.30
C TRP A 22 4.92 1.43 6.58
N ALA A 23 5.68 0.37 6.84
CA ALA A 23 5.41 -0.95 6.28
C ALA A 23 4.03 -1.50 6.72
N ASP A 24 3.64 -1.25 7.98
CA ASP A 24 2.31 -1.59 8.51
C ASP A 24 1.19 -0.72 7.89
N LEU A 25 1.45 0.57 7.65
CA LEU A 25 0.52 1.44 6.94
C LEU A 25 0.30 0.98 5.50
N CYS A 26 1.35 0.56 4.79
CA CYS A 26 1.23 0.07 3.41
C CYS A 26 0.27 -1.13 3.30
N ILE A 27 0.35 -2.11 4.22
CA ILE A 27 -0.55 -3.26 4.19
C ILE A 27 -1.99 -2.87 4.53
N LYS A 28 -2.20 -1.97 5.51
CA LYS A 28 -3.53 -1.45 5.83
C LYS A 28 -4.17 -0.74 4.64
N GLN A 29 -3.41 0.10 3.95
CA GLN A 29 -3.93 0.81 2.77
C GLN A 29 -4.14 -0.11 1.58
N THR A 30 -3.38 -1.19 1.47
CA THR A 30 -3.63 -2.22 0.44
C THR A 30 -5.05 -2.78 0.60
N PHE A 31 -5.45 -3.14 1.83
CA PHE A 31 -6.82 -3.62 2.08
C PHE A 31 -7.87 -2.55 1.83
N VAL A 32 -7.62 -1.30 2.22
CA VAL A 32 -8.56 -0.19 1.95
C VAL A 32 -8.76 0.00 0.46
N VAL A 33 -7.69 0.00 -0.35
CA VAL A 33 -7.75 0.15 -1.81
C VAL A 33 -8.49 -1.02 -2.45
N ILE A 34 -8.24 -2.25 -2.01
CA ILE A 34 -8.94 -3.44 -2.53
C ILE A 34 -10.44 -3.36 -2.23
N ILE A 35 -10.81 -3.12 -0.97
CA ILE A 35 -12.22 -3.09 -0.55
C ILE A 35 -12.95 -1.95 -1.27
N ALA A 36 -12.37 -0.75 -1.29
CA ALA A 36 -12.96 0.39 -1.98
C ALA A 36 -13.08 0.14 -3.48
N GLY A 37 -12.06 -0.44 -4.12
CA GLY A 37 -12.07 -0.79 -5.54
C GLY A 37 -13.14 -1.81 -5.89
N ILE A 38 -13.27 -2.87 -5.10
CA ILE A 38 -14.32 -3.88 -5.30
C ILE A 38 -15.71 -3.23 -5.25
N ILE A 39 -15.97 -2.45 -4.20
CA ILE A 39 -17.27 -1.79 -3.97
C ILE A 39 -17.57 -0.80 -5.11
N LEU A 40 -16.64 0.11 -5.41
CA LEU A 40 -16.84 1.12 -6.45
C LEU A 40 -17.02 0.49 -7.83
N GLY A 41 -16.21 -0.51 -8.18
CA GLY A 41 -16.35 -1.21 -9.45
C GLY A 41 -17.68 -1.95 -9.56
N ALA A 42 -18.15 -2.60 -8.49
CA ALA A 42 -19.45 -3.26 -8.47
C ALA A 42 -20.61 -2.25 -8.60
N ILE A 43 -20.50 -1.08 -7.96
CA ILE A 43 -21.49 0.00 -8.12
C ILE A 43 -21.55 0.46 -9.56
N LEU A 44 -20.41 0.75 -10.20
CA LEU A 44 -20.38 1.20 -11.59
C LEU A 44 -20.92 0.14 -12.55
N TRP A 45 -20.57 -1.12 -12.33
CA TRP A 45 -21.06 -2.25 -13.12
C TRP A 45 -22.59 -2.32 -13.13
N VAL A 46 -23.24 -2.10 -11.98
CA VAL A 46 -24.69 -2.24 -11.85
C VAL A 46 -25.44 -0.93 -12.13
N ALA A 47 -24.83 0.22 -11.85
CA ALA A 47 -25.49 1.52 -11.95
C ALA A 47 -25.46 2.12 -13.37
N VAL A 48 -24.47 1.74 -14.19
CA VAL A 48 -24.36 2.19 -15.57
C VAL A 48 -24.82 1.07 -16.49
N ASP A 49 -25.80 1.37 -17.33
CA ASP A 49 -26.46 0.34 -18.14
C ASP A 49 -25.59 -0.08 -19.34
N GLY A 50 -25.64 -1.38 -19.65
CA GLY A 50 -24.93 -1.99 -20.78
C GLY A 50 -23.40 -2.10 -20.63
N ALA A 51 -22.74 -2.38 -21.75
CA ALA A 51 -21.30 -2.70 -21.81
C ALA A 51 -20.39 -1.61 -21.21
N THR A 52 -20.80 -0.34 -21.24
CA THR A 52 -20.05 0.76 -20.63
C THR A 52 -19.89 0.59 -19.12
N GLY A 53 -20.92 0.10 -18.42
CA GLY A 53 -20.85 -0.13 -16.98
C GLY A 53 -19.90 -1.27 -16.63
N GLU A 54 -19.95 -2.36 -17.40
CA GLU A 54 -19.06 -3.51 -17.26
C GLU A 54 -17.59 -3.11 -17.47
N ASP A 55 -17.30 -2.35 -18.53
CA ASP A 55 -15.95 -1.86 -18.83
C ASP A 55 -15.41 -0.92 -17.73
N LEU A 56 -16.24 0.01 -17.24
CA LEU A 56 -15.86 0.91 -16.15
C LEU A 56 -15.63 0.17 -14.84
N GLY A 57 -16.50 -0.79 -14.50
CA GLY A 57 -16.35 -1.63 -13.32
C GLY A 57 -15.06 -2.45 -13.36
N ALA A 58 -14.79 -3.10 -14.50
CA ALA A 58 -13.56 -3.84 -14.74
C ALA A 58 -12.32 -2.94 -14.65
N LEU A 59 -12.36 -1.74 -15.23
CA LEU A 59 -11.26 -0.77 -15.17
C LEU A 59 -10.94 -0.37 -13.72
N VAL A 60 -11.96 -0.11 -12.90
CA VAL A 60 -11.77 0.23 -11.49
C VAL A 60 -11.13 -0.92 -10.72
N TRP A 61 -11.52 -2.17 -10.98
CA TRP A 61 -10.88 -3.33 -10.36
C TRP A 61 -9.42 -3.50 -10.78
N VAL A 62 -9.11 -3.26 -12.06
CA VAL A 62 -7.71 -3.29 -12.54
C VAL A 62 -6.87 -2.21 -11.88
N LEU A 63 -7.38 -0.98 -11.78
CA LEU A 63 -6.67 0.13 -11.13
C LEU A 63 -6.45 -0.13 -9.63
N ALA A 64 -7.47 -0.64 -8.93
CA ALA A 64 -7.35 -1.00 -7.52
C ALA A 64 -6.35 -2.14 -7.31
N GLY A 65 -6.36 -3.15 -8.18
CA GLY A 65 -5.37 -4.24 -8.18
C GLY A 65 -3.94 -3.72 -8.41
N GLY A 66 -3.75 -2.84 -9.40
CA GLY A 66 -2.46 -2.19 -9.66
C GLY A 66 -1.98 -1.35 -8.47
N GLY A 67 -2.87 -0.58 -7.85
CA GLY A 67 -2.58 0.20 -6.64
C GLY A 67 -2.20 -0.68 -5.44
N ALA A 68 -2.90 -1.80 -5.24
CA ALA A 68 -2.57 -2.77 -4.21
C ALA A 68 -1.18 -3.39 -4.41
N ILE A 69 -0.85 -3.77 -5.65
CA ILE A 69 0.48 -4.29 -5.99
C ILE A 69 1.56 -3.23 -5.70
N ALA A 70 1.35 -1.98 -6.12
CA ALA A 70 2.30 -0.90 -5.86
C ALA A 70 2.55 -0.69 -4.35
N LEU A 71 1.49 -0.72 -3.53
CA LEU A 71 1.60 -0.60 -2.07
C LEU A 71 2.37 -1.77 -1.43
N ILE A 72 2.14 -3.00 -1.90
CA ILE A 72 2.92 -4.16 -1.45
C ILE A 72 4.38 -4.04 -1.90
N SER A 73 4.66 -3.60 -3.12
CA SER A 73 6.04 -3.40 -3.60
C SER A 73 6.79 -2.38 -2.76
N ILE A 74 6.16 -1.25 -2.42
CA ILE A 74 6.73 -0.24 -1.51
C ILE A 74 6.99 -0.86 -0.14
N ARG A 75 6.06 -1.68 0.37
CA ARG A 75 6.26 -2.39 1.65
C ARG A 75 7.47 -3.32 1.61
N GLN A 76 7.66 -4.08 0.54
CA GLN A 76 8.81 -4.97 0.41
C GLN A 76 10.12 -4.18 0.36
N ALA A 77 10.18 -3.09 -0.41
CA ALA A 77 11.35 -2.21 -0.45
C ALA A 77 11.72 -1.65 0.93
N LEU A 78 10.72 -1.20 1.71
CA LEU A 78 10.92 -0.70 3.08
C LEU A 78 11.39 -1.79 4.08
N LEU A 79 11.11 -3.07 3.80
CA LEU A 79 11.53 -4.17 4.65
C LEU A 79 12.88 -4.75 4.22
N GLU A 80 13.21 -4.70 2.93
CA GLU A 80 14.53 -5.04 2.38
C GLU A 80 15.63 -4.09 2.87
N GLU A 81 15.34 -2.81 3.07
CA GLU A 81 16.29 -1.85 3.68
C GLU A 81 16.73 -2.21 5.12
N ARG A 82 16.25 -3.33 5.67
CA ARG A 82 16.58 -3.82 7.02
C ARG A 82 17.44 -5.08 7.06
N VAL A 83 17.59 -5.79 5.93
CA VAL A 83 18.38 -7.02 5.83
C VAL A 83 19.77 -6.68 5.32
#